data_AF-A0A7C2D7N9-F1
#
_entry.id   AF-A0A7C2D7N9-F1
#
_cell.length_a   1.000
_cell.length_b   1.000
_cell.length_c   1.000
_cell.angle_alpha   90.00
_cell.angle_beta   90.00
_cell.angle_gamma   90.00
#
_symmetry.space_group_name_H-M   'P 1'
#
loop_
_entity.id
_entity.type
_entity.pdbx_description
1 polymer ?
#
loop_
_entity_poly.entity_id
_entity_poly.type
_entity_poly.pdbx_seq_one_letter_code
_entity_poly.pdbx_strand_id
1 'polypeptide(L)'
;MAAVLTRMVEYRVLEALGENCGVIVADPEAGQCAFRFREDVHEFAGGEAEVLSALFDQLPALEREMGTRAFLAWLDDTLSNTLRISVQARTMAIDLERTAQALYRRHVRTPVRPYETHLPLIPIELAAGGFGRDKAKLAEEWVEARVPGRRRLTDDLFLVRVHGRSMEPDIPDGAICVFRSYYGGSRRNGIFIVQRIATLDEGGEFTLKRYQSSKEVRGEQWRHTRITMQPENPDYQDWDLREDERYITIAEFVCVLEDPLEE
;
A
#
# COMPACT_ATOMS: atom_id res chain seq x y z
N MET A 1 -2.40 -20.26 -13.02
CA MET A 1 -1.99 -18.85 -12.95
C MET A 1 -3.20 -17.96 -12.72
N ALA A 2 -3.39 -17.45 -11.50
CA ALA A 2 -4.17 -16.25 -11.30
C ALA A 2 -3.25 -15.08 -11.65
N ALA A 3 -3.27 -14.64 -12.91
CA ALA A 3 -2.42 -13.54 -13.35
C ALA A 3 -2.92 -12.22 -12.72
N VAL A 4 -2.00 -11.38 -12.28
CA VAL A 4 -2.31 -9.99 -11.93
C VAL A 4 -2.84 -9.30 -13.19
N LEU A 5 -4.09 -8.86 -13.15
CA LEU A 5 -4.71 -8.17 -14.27
C LEU A 5 -4.28 -6.70 -14.25
N THR A 6 -3.55 -6.30 -15.27
CA THR A 6 -3.11 -4.92 -15.48
C THR A 6 -3.85 -4.30 -16.65
N ARG A 7 -4.08 -2.99 -16.60
CA ARG A 7 -4.67 -2.22 -17.69
C ARG A 7 -3.92 -0.91 -17.90
N MET A 8 -3.90 -0.45 -19.14
CA MET A 8 -3.33 0.86 -19.47
C MET A 8 -4.29 1.95 -18.99
N VAL A 9 -3.80 2.86 -18.17
CA VAL A 9 -4.53 4.03 -17.68
C VAL A 9 -3.81 5.31 -18.08
N GLU A 10 -4.52 6.42 -18.03
CA GLU A 10 -3.93 7.75 -18.19
C GLU A 10 -3.90 8.50 -16.86
N TYR A 11 -2.91 9.38 -16.69
CA TYR A 11 -2.84 10.23 -15.51
C TYR A 11 -2.37 11.64 -15.84
N ARG A 12 -2.71 12.57 -14.95
CA ARG A 12 -2.30 13.98 -14.97
C ARG A 12 -1.85 14.41 -13.58
N VAL A 13 -0.81 15.22 -13.54
CA VAL A 13 -0.33 15.88 -12.33
C VAL A 13 -0.88 17.30 -12.32
N LEU A 14 -1.45 17.71 -11.19
CA LEU A 14 -1.99 19.04 -10.98
C LEU A 14 -0.98 19.85 -10.17
N GLU A 15 -0.77 21.09 -10.58
CA GLU A 15 0.10 22.06 -9.93
C GLU A 15 -0.69 23.33 -9.62
N ALA A 16 -0.56 23.78 -8.37
CA ALA A 16 -1.13 25.04 -7.88
C ALA A 16 0.01 25.86 -7.26
N LEU A 17 0.08 27.15 -7.60
CA LEU A 17 1.04 28.08 -6.99
C LEU A 17 2.51 27.64 -7.10
N GLY A 18 2.86 26.90 -8.16
CA GLY A 18 4.22 26.40 -8.38
C GLY A 18 4.54 25.08 -7.69
N GLU A 19 3.58 24.45 -7.01
CA GLU A 19 3.75 23.17 -6.33
C GLU A 19 2.80 22.10 -6.88
N ASN A 20 3.32 20.90 -7.14
CA ASN A 20 2.48 19.75 -7.46
C ASN A 20 1.57 19.46 -6.26
N CYS A 21 0.26 19.49 -6.49
CA CYS A 21 -0.76 19.41 -5.45
C CYS A 21 -1.68 18.21 -5.58
N GLY A 22 -1.58 17.45 -6.68
CA GLY A 22 -2.27 16.18 -6.78
C GLY A 22 -2.05 15.43 -8.09
N VAL A 23 -2.66 14.25 -8.14
CA VAL A 23 -2.65 13.33 -9.27
C VAL A 23 -4.07 12.83 -9.50
N ILE A 24 -4.44 12.74 -10.77
CA ILE A 24 -5.67 12.11 -11.22
C ILE A 24 -5.28 10.96 -12.13
N VAL A 25 -5.78 9.75 -11.85
CA VAL A 25 -5.57 8.55 -12.66
C VAL A 25 -6.92 8.08 -13.16
N ALA A 26 -7.05 7.83 -14.45
CA ALA A 26 -8.32 7.50 -15.08
C ALA A 26 -8.20 6.34 -16.07
N ASP A 27 -9.25 5.54 -16.10
CA ASP A 27 -9.56 4.59 -17.17
C ASP A 27 -10.81 5.11 -17.91
N PRO A 28 -10.63 5.83 -19.04
CA PRO A 28 -11.75 6.39 -19.79
C PRO A 28 -12.62 5.33 -20.47
N GLU A 29 -12.14 4.09 -20.61
CA GLU A 29 -12.91 2.99 -21.21
C GLU A 29 -13.82 2.34 -20.15
N ALA A 30 -13.31 2.15 -18.93
CA ALA A 30 -14.10 1.65 -17.81
C ALA A 30 -14.96 2.73 -17.14
N GLY A 31 -14.74 4.01 -17.44
CA GLY A 31 -15.42 5.12 -16.79
C GLY A 31 -15.07 5.23 -15.31
N GLN A 32 -13.79 5.04 -14.98
CA GLN A 32 -13.29 5.06 -13.61
C GLN A 32 -12.19 6.11 -13.45
N CYS A 33 -12.16 6.75 -12.28
CA CYS A 33 -11.18 7.76 -11.94
C CYS A 33 -10.80 7.63 -10.46
N ALA A 34 -9.52 7.81 -10.14
CA ALA A 34 -8.99 7.90 -8.79
C ALA A 34 -8.28 9.24 -8.62
N PHE A 35 -8.41 9.80 -7.41
CA PHE A 35 -7.97 11.15 -7.10
C PHE A 35 -7.08 11.15 -5.87
N ARG A 36 -5.92 11.78 -5.98
CA ARG A 36 -5.03 11.98 -4.84
C ARG A 36 -4.55 13.42 -4.80
N PHE A 37 -5.03 14.17 -3.81
CA PHE A 37 -4.67 15.57 -3.59
C PHE A 37 -3.97 15.73 -2.23
N ARG A 38 -3.19 16.80 -2.13
CA ARG A 38 -2.63 17.28 -0.86
C ARG A 38 -3.74 17.63 0.12
N GLU A 39 -3.60 17.15 1.36
CA GLU A 39 -4.49 17.51 2.47
C GLU A 39 -4.04 18.79 3.19
N ASP A 40 -2.77 19.15 3.05
CA ASP A 40 -2.11 20.29 3.70
C ASP A 40 -2.22 21.59 2.87
N VAL A 41 -3.35 21.80 2.18
CA VAL A 41 -3.57 22.96 1.29
C VAL A 41 -3.32 24.29 2.01
N HIS A 42 -3.73 24.39 3.27
CA HIS A 42 -3.54 25.55 4.13
C HIS A 42 -2.07 25.94 4.38
N GLU A 43 -1.12 25.03 4.15
CA GLU A 43 0.31 25.24 4.41
C GLU A 43 1.05 25.87 3.23
N PHE A 44 0.55 25.68 2.00
CA PHE A 44 1.19 26.21 0.79
C PHE A 44 0.33 27.23 0.04
N ALA A 45 -0.99 27.22 0.22
CA ALA A 45 -1.90 28.03 -0.59
C ALA A 45 -2.24 29.42 -0.01
N GLY A 46 -1.86 29.72 1.24
CA GLY A 46 -2.13 31.01 1.86
C GLY A 46 -3.60 31.43 1.74
N GLY A 47 -3.86 32.59 1.14
CA GLY A 47 -5.22 33.12 0.95
C GLY A 47 -6.11 32.30 0.00
N GLU A 48 -5.52 31.46 -0.86
CA GLU A 48 -6.24 30.61 -1.82
C GLU A 48 -6.64 29.25 -1.22
N ALA A 49 -6.29 28.98 0.04
CA ALA A 49 -6.46 27.66 0.64
C ALA A 49 -7.91 27.16 0.63
N GLU A 50 -8.87 28.02 1.01
CA GLU A 50 -10.29 27.67 1.03
C GLU A 50 -10.81 27.34 -0.37
N VAL A 51 -10.38 28.11 -1.38
CA VAL A 51 -10.78 27.94 -2.78
C VAL A 51 -10.23 26.63 -3.33
N LEU A 52 -8.94 26.36 -3.11
CA LEU A 52 -8.29 25.13 -3.59
C LEU A 52 -8.86 23.88 -2.89
N SER A 53 -9.09 23.93 -1.58
CA SER A 53 -9.74 22.83 -0.87
C SER A 53 -11.14 22.54 -1.40
N ALA A 54 -11.96 23.59 -1.58
CA ALA A 54 -13.31 23.44 -2.14
C ALA A 54 -13.28 22.89 -3.57
N LEU A 55 -12.31 23.32 -4.38
CA LEU A 55 -12.10 22.81 -5.73
C LEU A 55 -11.77 21.30 -5.70
N PHE A 56 -10.78 20.88 -4.91
CA PHE A 56 -10.39 19.46 -4.83
C PHE A 56 -11.53 18.56 -4.33
N ASP A 57 -12.32 19.02 -3.36
CA ASP A 57 -13.48 18.29 -2.85
C ASP A 57 -14.58 18.12 -3.92
N GLN A 58 -14.69 19.06 -4.86
CA GLN A 58 -15.70 19.02 -5.92
C GLN A 58 -15.31 18.14 -7.12
N LEU A 59 -14.01 17.96 -7.41
CA LEU A 59 -13.57 17.24 -8.61
C LEU A 59 -14.13 15.81 -8.72
N PRO A 60 -14.15 14.98 -7.66
CA PRO A 60 -14.76 13.65 -7.73
C PRO A 60 -16.29 13.68 -7.95
N ALA A 61 -16.98 14.76 -7.55
CA ALA A 61 -18.40 14.92 -7.83
C ALA A 61 -18.65 15.29 -9.29
N LEU A 62 -17.88 16.24 -9.82
CA LEU A 62 -17.94 16.63 -11.23
C LEU A 62 -17.63 15.46 -12.15
N GLU A 63 -16.63 14.63 -11.82
CA GLU A 63 -16.32 13.45 -12.62
C GLU A 63 -17.50 12.47 -12.71
N ARG A 64 -18.17 12.20 -11.59
CA ARG A 64 -19.35 11.33 -11.56
C ARG A 64 -20.53 11.90 -12.35
N GLU A 65 -20.68 13.22 -12.36
CA GLU A 65 -21.78 13.91 -13.05
C GLU A 65 -21.55 13.99 -14.57
N MET A 66 -20.32 14.28 -14.99
CA MET A 66 -19.96 14.44 -16.41
C MET A 66 -19.66 13.09 -17.09
N GLY A 67 -19.19 12.11 -16.31
CA GLY A 67 -18.55 10.90 -16.80
C GLY A 67 -17.08 11.16 -17.17
N THR A 68 -16.24 10.14 -16.96
CA THR A 68 -14.77 10.25 -17.02
C THR A 68 -14.25 10.91 -18.29
N ARG A 69 -14.72 10.53 -19.49
CA ARG A 69 -14.21 11.10 -20.75
C ARG A 69 -14.51 12.59 -20.88
N ALA A 70 -15.73 13.02 -20.53
CA ALA A 70 -16.10 14.43 -20.60
C ALA A 70 -15.40 15.23 -19.50
N PHE A 71 -15.23 14.65 -18.31
CA PHE A 71 -14.46 15.23 -17.22
C PHE A 71 -13.00 15.49 -17.62
N LEU A 72 -12.33 14.52 -18.25
CA LEU A 72 -10.94 14.67 -18.69
C LEU A 72 -10.78 15.75 -19.76
N ALA A 73 -11.70 15.84 -20.72
CA ALA A 73 -11.71 16.94 -21.70
C ALA A 73 -11.91 18.30 -21.03
N TRP A 74 -12.86 18.42 -20.10
CA TRP A 74 -13.07 19.64 -19.33
C TRP A 74 -11.86 20.01 -18.48
N LEU A 75 -11.18 19.01 -17.91
CA LEU A 75 -9.99 19.22 -17.12
C LEU A 75 -8.87 19.83 -17.98
N ASP A 76 -8.63 19.28 -19.16
CA ASP A 76 -7.60 19.74 -20.09
C ASP A 76 -7.91 21.12 -20.71
N ASP A 77 -9.18 21.41 -21.02
CA ASP A 77 -9.58 22.64 -21.73
C ASP A 77 -10.00 23.79 -20.80
N THR A 78 -10.61 23.47 -19.64
CA THR A 78 -11.23 24.45 -18.74
C THR A 78 -10.48 24.58 -17.42
N LEU A 79 -10.27 23.48 -16.69
CA LEU A 79 -9.60 23.53 -15.39
C LEU A 79 -8.14 23.97 -15.51
N SER A 80 -7.51 23.69 -16.64
CA SER A 80 -6.15 24.14 -16.99
C SER A 80 -5.97 25.67 -16.98
N ASN A 81 -7.07 26.45 -17.03
CA ASN A 81 -7.05 27.91 -16.85
C ASN A 81 -6.96 28.33 -15.37
N THR A 82 -7.21 27.42 -14.44
CA THR A 82 -7.18 27.65 -12.97
C THR A 82 -5.95 26.99 -12.34
N LEU A 83 -5.64 25.75 -12.73
CA LEU A 83 -4.50 24.98 -12.26
C LEU A 83 -3.57 24.68 -13.43
N ARG A 84 -2.26 24.57 -13.20
CA ARG A 84 -1.38 23.99 -14.22
C ARG A 84 -1.60 22.49 -14.20
N ILE A 85 -1.83 21.91 -15.38
CA ILE A 85 -2.07 20.48 -15.55
C ILE A 85 -0.99 19.94 -16.47
N SER A 86 -0.36 18.85 -16.07
CA SER A 86 0.63 18.18 -16.92
C SER A 86 -0.02 17.69 -18.21
N VAL A 87 0.79 17.48 -19.24
CA VAL A 87 0.35 16.69 -20.39
C VAL A 87 -0.12 15.31 -19.94
N GLN A 88 -1.05 14.72 -20.68
CA GLN A 88 -1.51 13.36 -20.47
C GLN A 88 -0.32 12.39 -20.54
N ALA A 89 -0.14 11.61 -19.47
CA ALA A 89 0.79 10.49 -19.42
C ALA A 89 0.03 9.16 -19.28
N ARG A 90 0.71 8.04 -19.50
CA ARG A 90 0.14 6.69 -19.42
C ARG A 90 0.98 5.78 -18.54
N THR A 91 0.34 4.81 -17.90
CA THR A 91 1.00 3.78 -17.10
C THR A 91 0.12 2.52 -17.02
N MET A 92 0.71 1.39 -16.65
CA MET A 92 -0.05 0.19 -16.32
C MET A 92 -0.53 0.28 -14.87
N ALA A 93 -1.80 -0.05 -14.65
CA ALA A 93 -2.43 -0.07 -13.33
C ALA A 93 -3.06 -1.43 -13.05
N ILE A 94 -2.92 -1.89 -11.81
CA ILE A 94 -3.67 -3.02 -11.27
C ILE A 94 -4.94 -2.46 -10.61
N ASP A 95 -4.76 -1.55 -9.65
CA ASP A 95 -5.83 -0.77 -9.02
C ASP A 95 -5.60 0.74 -9.20
N LEU A 96 -6.65 1.49 -9.53
CA LEU A 96 -6.54 2.93 -9.82
C LEU A 96 -6.14 3.74 -8.57
N GLU A 97 -6.69 3.42 -7.40
CA GLU A 97 -6.43 4.16 -6.16
C GLU A 97 -5.00 3.94 -5.69
N ARG A 98 -4.51 2.68 -5.74
CA ARG A 98 -3.12 2.35 -5.40
C ARG A 98 -2.13 2.93 -6.42
N THR A 99 -2.50 2.97 -7.69
CA THR A 99 -1.69 3.63 -8.73
C THR A 99 -1.66 5.15 -8.52
N ALA A 100 -2.78 5.77 -8.17
CA ALA A 100 -2.85 7.19 -7.83
C ALA A 100 -2.00 7.53 -6.60
N GLN A 101 -2.01 6.68 -5.58
CA GLN A 101 -1.14 6.80 -4.41
C GLN A 101 0.35 6.73 -4.79
N ALA A 102 0.75 5.77 -5.63
CA ALA A 102 2.15 5.61 -6.07
C ALA A 102 2.63 6.80 -6.91
N LEU A 103 1.81 7.26 -7.86
CA LEU A 103 2.10 8.44 -8.68
C LEU A 103 2.13 9.71 -7.84
N TYR A 104 1.24 9.83 -6.84
CA TYR A 104 1.27 10.96 -5.92
C TYR A 104 2.58 11.00 -5.14
N ARG A 105 3.06 9.87 -4.58
CA ARG A 105 4.38 9.81 -3.93
C ARG A 105 5.53 10.20 -4.88
N ARG A 106 5.43 9.82 -6.16
CA ARG A 106 6.44 10.13 -7.19
C ARG A 106 6.49 11.63 -7.53
N HIS A 107 5.33 12.28 -7.64
CA HIS A 107 5.23 13.63 -8.20
C HIS A 107 4.97 14.73 -7.16
N VAL A 108 4.35 14.41 -6.03
CA VAL A 108 3.95 15.38 -5.00
C VAL A 108 4.89 15.28 -3.81
N ARG A 109 5.32 16.43 -3.30
CA ARG A 109 6.16 16.53 -2.10
C ARG A 109 5.36 17.17 -0.98
N THR A 110 5.25 16.48 0.14
CA THR A 110 4.60 16.98 1.36
C THR A 110 5.59 16.95 2.53
N PRO A 111 5.46 17.86 3.51
CA PRO A 111 6.20 17.77 4.76
C PRO A 111 5.92 16.43 5.46
N VAL A 112 6.98 15.75 5.87
CA VAL A 112 6.84 14.46 6.58
C VAL A 112 6.28 14.70 7.98
N ARG A 113 5.15 14.06 8.31
CA ARG A 113 4.56 14.04 9.65
C ARG A 113 4.45 12.60 10.16
N PRO A 114 5.47 12.12 10.91
CA PRO A 114 5.55 10.75 11.38
C PRO A 114 4.30 10.31 12.15
N TYR A 115 3.65 9.24 11.70
CA TYR A 115 2.45 8.65 12.31
C TYR A 115 1.23 9.58 12.42
N GLU A 116 1.27 10.75 11.78
CA GLU A 116 0.10 11.58 11.54
C GLU A 116 -0.42 11.33 10.14
N THR A 117 0.45 11.53 9.14
CA THR A 117 0.16 11.26 7.72
C THR A 117 1.12 10.27 7.09
N HIS A 118 2.33 10.08 7.65
CA HIS A 118 3.37 9.23 7.07
C HIS A 118 3.64 7.99 7.92
N LEU A 119 3.90 6.86 7.25
CA LEU A 119 4.43 5.64 7.86
C LEU A 119 5.87 5.39 7.39
N PRO A 120 6.72 4.77 8.24
CA PRO A 120 8.08 4.45 7.86
C PRO A 120 8.09 3.24 6.90
N LEU A 121 8.76 3.39 5.76
CA LEU A 121 9.12 2.30 4.87
C LEU A 121 10.43 1.69 5.35
N ILE A 122 10.39 0.41 5.71
CA ILE A 122 11.53 -0.34 6.23
C ILE A 122 11.79 -1.60 5.39
N PRO A 123 13.06 -2.00 5.22
CA PRO A 123 13.41 -3.31 4.69
C PRO A 123 12.82 -4.42 5.54
N ILE A 124 12.37 -5.50 4.89
CA ILE A 124 11.77 -6.64 5.59
C ILE A 124 12.78 -7.30 6.55
N GLU A 125 14.06 -7.28 6.19
CA GLU A 125 15.17 -7.84 6.96
C GLU A 125 15.35 -7.11 8.29
N LEU A 126 15.07 -5.81 8.30
CA LEU A 126 15.16 -4.96 9.49
C LEU A 126 13.84 -4.98 10.29
N ALA A 127 12.75 -5.48 9.72
CA ALA A 127 11.46 -5.54 10.39
C ALA A 127 11.46 -6.49 11.60
N ALA A 128 12.36 -7.48 11.67
CA ALA A 128 12.50 -8.37 12.82
C ALA A 128 13.10 -7.70 14.07
N GLY A 129 13.92 -6.66 13.89
CA GLY A 129 14.84 -6.16 14.92
C GLY A 129 14.34 -5.00 15.79
N GLY A 130 13.21 -4.37 15.45
CA GLY A 130 12.69 -3.19 16.17
C GLY A 130 11.24 -3.37 16.63
N PHE A 131 10.85 -2.68 17.71
CA PHE A 131 9.46 -2.60 18.17
C PHE A 131 9.00 -1.13 18.15
N GLY A 132 7.77 -0.89 17.71
CA GLY A 132 7.16 0.44 17.69
C GLY A 132 8.09 1.53 17.15
N ARG A 133 8.38 2.54 17.99
CA ARG A 133 9.26 3.68 17.67
C ARG A 133 10.69 3.33 17.27
N ASP A 134 11.23 2.17 17.65
CA ASP A 134 12.57 1.79 17.22
C ASP A 134 12.60 1.42 15.73
N LYS A 135 11.47 0.94 15.16
CA LYS A 135 11.35 0.72 13.72
C LYS A 135 11.44 2.03 12.92
N ALA A 136 10.99 3.14 13.49
CA ALA A 136 11.06 4.46 12.85
C ALA A 136 12.51 4.88 12.53
N LYS A 137 13.50 4.42 13.32
CA LYS A 137 14.93 4.68 13.09
C LYS A 137 15.51 3.88 11.94
N LEU A 138 14.80 2.82 11.50
CA LEU A 138 15.17 1.93 10.40
C LEU A 138 14.52 2.36 9.08
N ALA A 139 13.79 3.49 9.08
CA ALA A 139 13.09 4.00 7.90
C ALA A 139 14.10 4.41 6.82
N GLU A 140 13.96 3.83 5.64
CA GLU A 140 14.62 4.32 4.42
C GLU A 140 13.90 5.57 3.91
N GLU A 141 12.58 5.59 4.07
CA GLU A 141 11.71 6.68 3.63
C GLU A 141 10.49 6.79 4.55
N TRP A 142 9.92 7.98 4.65
CA TRP A 142 8.60 8.19 5.23
C TRP A 142 7.60 8.45 4.11
N VAL A 143 6.60 7.58 4.01
CA VAL A 143 5.64 7.61 2.92
C VAL A 143 4.26 7.98 3.47
N GLU A 144 3.61 8.94 2.81
CA GLU A 144 2.25 9.34 3.15
C GLU A 144 1.30 8.14 2.93
N ALA A 145 0.50 7.79 3.93
CA ALA A 145 -0.30 6.58 3.89
C ALA A 145 -1.74 6.83 4.35
N ARG A 146 -2.72 6.44 3.51
CA ARG A 146 -4.12 6.29 3.93
C ARG A 146 -4.42 4.81 4.09
N VAL A 147 -4.65 4.38 5.32
CA VAL A 147 -5.00 2.98 5.63
C VAL A 147 -6.53 2.86 5.70
N PRO A 148 -7.17 2.03 4.84
CA PRO A 148 -8.61 1.86 4.85
C PRO A 148 -9.17 1.52 6.23
N GLY A 149 -10.27 2.18 6.60
CA GLY A 149 -10.91 1.97 7.90
C GLY A 149 -10.18 2.58 9.11
N ARG A 150 -9.08 3.32 8.90
CA ARG A 150 -8.33 3.98 9.99
C ARG A 150 -8.27 5.49 9.79
N ARG A 151 -8.63 6.22 10.85
CA ARG A 151 -8.52 7.69 10.89
C ARG A 151 -7.19 8.19 11.44
N ARG A 152 -6.47 7.36 12.19
CA ARG A 152 -5.18 7.70 12.80
C ARG A 152 -4.19 6.60 12.54
N LEU A 153 -2.97 6.99 12.21
CA LEU A 153 -1.83 6.10 12.15
C LEU A 153 -1.26 5.93 13.56
N THR A 154 -0.63 4.79 13.79
CA THR A 154 -0.07 4.38 15.09
C THR A 154 1.32 3.82 14.88
N ASP A 155 2.17 3.86 15.91
CA ASP A 155 3.58 3.47 15.80
C ASP A 155 3.83 1.96 15.69
N ASP A 156 2.78 1.15 15.81
CA ASP A 156 2.78 -0.27 15.45
C ASP A 156 2.66 -0.51 13.94
N LEU A 157 2.28 0.50 13.15
CA LEU A 157 2.19 0.41 11.69
C LEU A 157 3.50 0.79 11.01
N PHE A 158 3.82 0.11 9.92
CA PHE A 158 4.97 0.39 9.07
C PHE A 158 4.72 -0.15 7.67
N LEU A 159 5.58 0.25 6.72
CA LEU A 159 5.50 -0.18 5.33
C LEU A 159 6.67 -1.11 5.00
N VAL A 160 6.41 -2.06 4.12
CA VAL A 160 7.42 -2.95 3.54
C VAL A 160 7.17 -3.06 2.05
N ARG A 161 8.23 -2.99 1.24
CA ARG A 161 8.17 -3.39 -0.16
C ARG A 161 8.22 -4.91 -0.24
N VAL A 162 7.17 -5.51 -0.78
CA VAL A 162 7.08 -6.96 -0.94
C VAL A 162 7.73 -7.38 -2.25
N HIS A 163 8.59 -8.38 -2.19
CA HIS A 163 9.23 -8.97 -3.35
C HIS A 163 8.83 -10.45 -3.48
N GLY A 164 8.55 -10.88 -4.72
CA GLY A 164 8.14 -12.22 -5.08
C GLY A 164 6.63 -12.36 -5.31
N ARG A 165 6.27 -13.39 -6.09
CA ARG A 165 4.91 -13.56 -6.64
C ARG A 165 4.02 -14.55 -5.88
N SER A 166 4.51 -15.05 -4.76
CA SER A 166 3.83 -16.09 -3.97
C SER A 166 2.48 -15.67 -3.37
N MET A 167 2.23 -14.38 -3.29
CA MET A 167 0.99 -13.81 -2.75
C MET A 167 0.11 -13.18 -3.84
N GLU A 168 0.45 -13.38 -5.12
CA GLU A 168 -0.40 -12.95 -6.23
C GLU A 168 -1.69 -13.80 -6.28
N PRO A 169 -2.83 -13.20 -6.65
CA PRO A 169 -3.00 -11.81 -7.10
C PRO A 169 -3.21 -10.78 -5.98
N ASP A 170 -3.38 -11.20 -4.72
CA ASP A 170 -3.75 -10.32 -3.60
C ASP A 170 -2.67 -9.26 -3.29
N ILE A 171 -1.40 -9.67 -3.37
CA ILE A 171 -0.23 -8.80 -3.17
C ILE A 171 0.68 -8.94 -4.40
N PRO A 172 0.68 -7.96 -5.30
CA PRO A 172 1.56 -7.93 -6.47
C PRO A 172 3.04 -7.84 -6.08
N ASP A 173 3.91 -8.45 -6.88
CA ASP A 173 5.36 -8.28 -6.75
C ASP A 173 5.77 -6.81 -6.87
N GLY A 174 6.60 -6.31 -5.94
CA GLY A 174 7.06 -4.93 -5.89
C GLY A 174 6.12 -3.95 -5.18
N ALA A 175 4.94 -4.39 -4.76
CA ALA A 175 3.97 -3.55 -4.05
C ALA A 175 4.49 -3.06 -2.69
N ILE A 176 4.09 -1.85 -2.29
CA ILE A 176 4.32 -1.36 -0.92
C ILE A 176 3.09 -1.70 -0.09
N CYS A 177 3.30 -2.43 0.99
CA CYS A 177 2.22 -2.94 1.84
C CYS A 177 2.32 -2.37 3.25
N VAL A 178 1.16 -2.15 3.86
CA VAL A 178 1.01 -1.73 5.27
C VAL A 178 1.00 -2.98 6.14
N PHE A 179 1.87 -2.97 7.15
CA PHE A 179 1.97 -4.00 8.17
C PHE A 179 1.73 -3.43 9.55
N ARG A 180 1.17 -4.26 10.43
CA ARG A 180 1.04 -3.99 11.86
C ARG A 180 1.92 -4.95 12.63
N SER A 181 2.74 -4.42 13.52
CA SER A 181 3.59 -5.21 14.43
C SER A 181 2.73 -6.18 15.23
N TYR A 182 3.13 -7.45 15.26
CA TYR A 182 2.38 -8.50 15.92
C TYR A 182 2.94 -8.74 17.34
N TYR A 183 2.12 -8.47 18.35
CA TYR A 183 2.50 -8.61 19.78
C TYR A 183 1.79 -9.80 20.47
N GLY A 184 1.08 -10.62 19.71
CA GLY A 184 0.26 -11.72 20.22
C GLY A 184 -1.21 -11.59 19.85
N GLY A 185 -1.98 -12.66 20.11
CA GLY A 185 -3.40 -12.76 19.75
C GLY A 185 -3.67 -13.83 18.69
N SER A 186 -4.91 -13.87 18.18
CA SER A 186 -5.29 -14.83 17.14
C SER A 186 -4.57 -14.51 15.83
N ARG A 187 -4.02 -15.55 15.18
CA ARG A 187 -3.43 -15.47 13.83
C ARG A 187 -4.37 -16.03 12.76
N ARG A 188 -5.62 -16.28 13.12
CA ARG A 188 -6.56 -17.03 12.28
C ARG A 188 -6.79 -16.34 10.94
N ASN A 189 -6.40 -17.00 9.85
CA ASN A 189 -6.66 -16.61 8.47
C ASN A 189 -6.03 -15.27 8.02
N GLY A 190 -5.14 -14.68 8.84
CA GLY A 190 -4.41 -13.48 8.47
C GLY A 190 -3.16 -13.80 7.64
N ILE A 191 -2.63 -12.79 6.96
CA ILE A 191 -1.34 -12.87 6.27
C ILE A 191 -0.27 -12.29 7.20
N PHE A 192 0.85 -12.99 7.38
CA PHE A 192 1.88 -12.61 8.33
C PHE A 192 3.27 -12.68 7.73
N ILE A 193 4.13 -11.76 8.17
CA ILE A 193 5.57 -11.90 8.05
C ILE A 193 6.05 -12.81 9.18
N VAL A 194 6.64 -13.94 8.81
CA VAL A 194 7.26 -14.90 9.73
C VAL A 194 8.73 -15.04 9.36
N GLN A 195 9.60 -15.03 10.37
CA GLN A 195 11.02 -15.30 10.22
C GLN A 195 11.38 -16.63 10.85
N ARG A 196 12.13 -17.48 10.14
CA ARG A 196 12.79 -18.65 10.72
C ARG A 196 14.08 -18.22 11.41
N ILE A 197 14.24 -18.55 12.68
CA ILE A 197 15.49 -18.30 13.41
C ILE A 197 16.47 -19.43 13.07
N ALA A 198 17.53 -19.13 12.32
CA ALA A 198 18.66 -20.04 12.16
C ALA A 198 19.55 -20.02 13.41
N THR A 199 20.16 -21.16 13.75
CA THR A 199 21.06 -21.32 14.90
C THR A 199 22.47 -20.76 14.68
N LEU A 200 22.82 -20.35 13.46
CA LEU A 200 24.07 -19.67 13.11
C LEU A 200 23.75 -18.33 12.44
N ASP A 201 24.69 -17.38 12.53
CA ASP A 201 24.67 -15.95 12.15
C ASP A 201 24.24 -15.58 10.70
N GLU A 202 23.59 -16.50 9.99
CA GLU A 202 22.92 -16.25 8.72
C GLU A 202 21.52 -15.68 9.03
N GLY A 203 21.31 -14.41 8.67
CA GLY A 203 20.01 -13.74 8.83
C GLY A 203 18.86 -14.65 8.39
N GLY A 204 17.89 -14.86 9.27
CA GLY A 204 16.83 -15.84 9.07
C GLY A 204 16.00 -15.60 7.80
N GLU A 205 15.51 -16.68 7.18
CA GLU A 205 14.59 -16.61 6.03
C GLU A 205 13.27 -15.95 6.44
N PHE A 206 12.85 -14.93 5.68
CA PHE A 206 11.57 -14.24 5.84
C PHE A 206 10.54 -14.77 4.86
N THR A 207 9.33 -14.98 5.35
CA THR A 207 8.21 -15.47 4.55
C THR A 207 6.95 -14.67 4.84
N LEU A 208 6.31 -14.17 3.78
CA LEU A 208 4.99 -13.55 3.82
C LEU A 208 3.96 -14.54 3.25
N LYS A 209 3.06 -15.06 4.08
CA LYS A 209 2.05 -16.07 3.69
C LYS A 209 0.83 -15.99 4.60
N ARG A 210 -0.27 -16.62 4.18
CA ARG A 210 -1.46 -16.79 5.02
C ARG A 210 -1.23 -17.84 6.09
N TYR A 211 -1.55 -17.51 7.34
CA TYR A 211 -1.44 -18.43 8.47
C TYR A 211 -2.68 -19.31 8.58
N GLN A 212 -2.47 -20.63 8.52
CA GLN A 212 -3.50 -21.63 8.79
C GLN A 212 -3.06 -22.57 9.91
N SER A 213 -3.98 -22.84 10.84
CA SER A 213 -3.77 -23.83 11.89
C SER A 213 -4.85 -24.90 11.81
N SER A 214 -4.45 -26.17 11.75
CA SER A 214 -5.35 -27.30 11.85
C SER A 214 -5.03 -28.13 13.09
N LYS A 215 -6.05 -28.69 13.73
CA LYS A 215 -5.88 -29.63 14.85
C LYS A 215 -5.88 -31.04 14.27
N GLU A 216 -4.75 -31.71 14.30
CA GLU A 216 -4.64 -33.13 13.97
C GLU A 216 -4.94 -33.95 15.23
N VAL A 217 -5.90 -34.88 15.12
CA VAL A 217 -6.23 -35.82 16.20
C VAL A 217 -5.52 -37.14 15.91
N ARG A 218 -4.60 -37.55 16.78
CA ARG A 218 -3.97 -38.87 16.73
C ARG A 218 -4.48 -39.71 17.90
N GLY A 219 -5.32 -40.71 17.58
CA GLY A 219 -5.88 -41.64 18.55
C GLY A 219 -6.85 -41.00 19.57
N GLU A 220 -7.03 -41.64 20.72
CA GLU A 220 -8.01 -41.21 21.73
C GLU A 220 -7.56 -40.02 22.60
N GLN A 221 -6.29 -39.59 22.56
CA GLN A 221 -5.79 -38.61 23.55
C GLN A 221 -4.81 -37.52 23.05
N TRP A 222 -4.29 -37.54 21.82
CA TRP A 222 -3.30 -36.54 21.39
C TRP A 222 -3.83 -35.62 20.28
N ARG A 223 -3.88 -34.32 20.58
CA ARG A 223 -4.22 -33.24 19.64
C ARG A 223 -2.97 -32.44 19.31
N HIS A 224 -2.41 -32.63 18.13
CA HIS A 224 -1.28 -31.84 17.64
C HIS A 224 -1.80 -30.69 16.78
N THR A 225 -1.17 -29.52 16.86
CA THR A 225 -1.59 -28.37 16.03
C THR A 225 -0.59 -28.18 14.91
N ARG A 226 -0.98 -28.53 13.69
CA ARG A 226 -0.17 -28.28 12.49
C ARG A 226 -0.40 -26.84 12.04
N ILE A 227 0.69 -26.12 11.82
CA ILE A 227 0.65 -24.75 11.31
C ILE A 227 1.24 -24.74 9.91
N THR A 228 0.48 -24.21 8.96
CA THR A 228 0.84 -24.14 7.54
C THR A 228 0.76 -22.68 7.08
N MET A 229 1.82 -22.24 6.43
CA MET A 229 1.94 -20.94 5.79
C MET A 229 1.62 -21.10 4.30
N GLN A 230 0.41 -20.70 3.90
CA GLN A 230 -0.12 -20.93 2.56
C GLN A 230 0.12 -19.70 1.64
N PRO A 231 0.66 -19.89 0.43
CA PRO A 231 0.67 -18.85 -0.60
C PRO A 231 -0.72 -18.64 -1.21
N GLU A 232 -1.00 -17.43 -1.69
CA GLU A 232 -2.21 -17.20 -2.51
C GLU A 232 -2.00 -17.67 -3.95
N ASN A 233 -0.75 -17.65 -4.41
CA ASN A 233 -0.41 -18.11 -5.75
C ASN A 233 -0.22 -19.64 -5.74
N PRO A 234 -1.07 -20.41 -6.46
CA PRO A 234 -1.03 -21.88 -6.46
C PRO A 234 0.23 -22.47 -7.11
N ASP A 235 1.02 -21.65 -7.80
CA ASP A 235 2.30 -22.08 -8.39
C ASP A 235 3.41 -22.20 -7.32
N TYR A 236 3.13 -21.78 -6.08
CA TYR A 236 4.03 -21.85 -4.93
C TYR A 236 3.55 -22.92 -3.93
N GLN A 237 4.48 -23.56 -3.24
CA GLN A 237 4.17 -24.62 -2.28
C GLN A 237 3.83 -24.05 -0.90
N ASP A 238 2.93 -24.74 -0.20
CA ASP A 238 2.68 -24.55 1.22
C ASP A 238 3.96 -24.80 2.03
N TRP A 239 4.13 -24.02 3.09
CA TRP A 239 5.23 -24.21 4.04
C TRP A 239 4.71 -24.60 5.41
N ASP A 240 4.94 -25.85 5.80
CA ASP A 240 4.62 -26.33 7.15
C ASP A 240 5.68 -25.87 8.16
N LEU A 241 5.24 -25.17 9.20
CA LEU A 241 6.09 -24.80 10.32
C LEU A 241 6.26 -26.03 11.22
N ARG A 242 7.49 -26.55 11.29
CA ARG A 242 7.80 -27.74 12.07
C ARG A 242 8.01 -27.40 13.53
N GLU A 243 7.59 -28.28 14.45
CA GLU A 243 7.71 -28.01 15.89
C GLU A 243 9.16 -27.95 16.40
N ASP A 244 10.10 -28.58 15.70
CA ASP A 244 11.52 -28.59 16.01
C ASP A 244 12.26 -27.33 15.54
N GLU A 245 11.61 -26.48 14.73
CA GLU A 245 12.17 -25.22 14.24
C GLU A 245 11.67 -24.02 15.07
N ARG A 246 12.50 -22.98 15.18
CA ARG A 246 12.14 -21.75 15.88
C ARG A 246 11.71 -20.68 14.88
N TYR A 247 10.54 -20.08 15.13
CA TYR A 247 10.01 -19.01 14.29
C TYR A 247 9.49 -17.86 15.13
N ILE A 248 9.52 -16.65 14.56
CA ILE A 248 8.92 -15.45 15.13
C ILE A 248 7.94 -14.86 14.12
N THR A 249 6.72 -14.61 14.57
CA THR A 249 5.77 -13.78 13.82
C THR A 249 6.09 -12.31 14.09
N ILE A 250 6.41 -11.58 13.03
CA ILE A 250 6.88 -10.20 13.12
C ILE A 250 5.71 -9.22 13.01
N ALA A 251 4.87 -9.42 11.99
CA ALA A 251 3.81 -8.49 11.68
C ALA A 251 2.67 -9.14 10.89
N GLU A 252 1.51 -8.53 10.98
CA GLU A 252 0.29 -8.86 10.26
C GLU A 252 0.12 -7.87 9.10
N PHE A 253 -0.18 -8.40 7.92
CA PHE A 253 -0.55 -7.61 6.75
C PHE A 253 -1.89 -6.92 6.99
N VAL A 254 -1.95 -5.62 6.65
CA VAL A 254 -3.17 -4.81 6.77
C VAL A 254 -3.79 -4.56 5.39
N CYS A 255 -3.01 -4.02 4.45
CA CYS A 255 -3.44 -3.77 3.08
C CYS A 255 -2.24 -3.48 2.17
N VAL A 256 -2.45 -3.52 0.85
CA VAL A 256 -1.53 -2.91 -0.12
C VAL A 256 -1.78 -1.40 -0.13
N LEU A 257 -0.72 -0.60 -0.08
CA LEU A 257 -0.77 0.87 -0.17
C LEU A 257 -0.54 1.34 -1.61
N GLU A 258 0.50 0.82 -2.26
CA GLU A 258 0.92 1.19 -3.61
C GLU A 258 1.14 -0.07 -4.43
N ASP A 259 0.59 -0.08 -5.64
CA ASP A 259 0.97 -1.04 -6.66
C ASP A 259 2.32 -0.61 -7.26
N PRO A 260 3.14 -1.55 -7.76
CA PRO A 260 4.37 -1.20 -8.48
C PRO A 260 4.01 -0.36 -9.71
N LEU A 261 4.73 0.76 -9.91
CA LEU A 261 4.70 1.45 -11.19
C LEU A 261 5.68 0.75 -12.13
N GLU A 262 5.22 0.35 -13.32
CA GLU A 262 6.13 -0.07 -14.38
C GLU A 262 6.95 1.14 -14.85
N GLU A 263 8.27 0.96 -14.99
CA GLU A 263 9.20 1.97 -15.50
C GLU A 263 9.15 2.13 -17.02
#